data_AF-A0A193GCH3-F1
#
_entry.id   AF-A0A193GCH3-F1
#
_cell.length_a   1.000
_cell.length_b   1.000
_cell.length_c   1.000
_cell.angle_alpha   90.00
_cell.angle_beta   90.00
_cell.angle_gamma   90.00
#
_symmetry.space_group_name_H-M   'P 1'
#
loop_
_entity.id
_entity.type
_entity.pdbx_description
1 polymer ?
#
loop_
_entity_poly.entity_id
_entity_poly.type
_entity_poly.pdbx_seq_one_letter_code
_entity_poly.pdbx_strand_id
1 'polypeptide(L)'
;MPVQKSKAAASRDGIPAQARRILREQFGIRTLRPGQAEVMASVLRGNDTIAVMPTASGKSLCYQVPALCLPGLTVVVSPLIALMKDQDEKLAELGVDAAVFNSATPEADQARYRRDAARHRHPILLATPERLADREFIHWLQRQSVSLFVVDEAHCISQWGHDFRPAYLEIPGVVRALGSPPVLAMTATATDEVIQDIAASLDLRAACVVKVGVYRDNLHYEVRQVAGEESKQAAVLELVAGTPGSAIVYTATVKEAEALYEMLKEAGENVELYHGRLPSRRRTQAQDGFMEGSVRVMVATDAFGMGIDKPDVRLVVHAQLPGSLDAYYQESGRAGRDGKAARCVLVHEEKDKRVQQFFLANRYPSEEMLQRLVRTLAAAPAPLSFAALREAMADTGLRKLQVGLKLLQDGGIVARHAEGAASPAHGDTISLLEPSDATKDQARRVAAAARAYRERAEGDRQTLEAMVAYARSGRCRWRMLLDHFGEAPPWERCDTCDSCKLVLAAESAAQAGDLPENEQPQRSVAVLHVGDGVRVRRYGAGVVEAVTRERVDIRFPNGDLRRFLPGYVRRLKRKPPLPAAPEAQPLQTETRLRTPLAGSR
;
A
#
# COMPACT_ATOMS: atom_id res chain seq x y z
N MET A 1 37.85 -17.24 -30.91
CA MET A 1 37.48 -18.16 -32.03
C MET A 1 35.97 -18.39 -31.99
N PRO A 2 35.30 -18.58 -33.15
CA PRO A 2 34.12 -17.80 -33.51
C PRO A 2 32.80 -18.31 -32.92
N VAL A 3 31.93 -17.34 -32.65
CA VAL A 3 30.52 -17.47 -32.31
C VAL A 3 29.78 -18.22 -33.42
N GLN A 4 29.32 -19.44 -33.13
CA GLN A 4 28.35 -20.13 -33.98
C GLN A 4 26.96 -19.51 -33.77
N LYS A 5 26.48 -18.82 -34.81
CA LYS A 5 25.08 -18.38 -34.94
C LYS A 5 24.18 -19.60 -35.13
N SER A 6 23.45 -19.98 -34.08
CA SER A 6 22.26 -20.84 -34.21
C SER A 6 21.04 -19.96 -34.51
N LYS A 7 20.49 -20.11 -35.72
CA LYS A 7 19.23 -19.51 -36.16
C LYS A 7 18.07 -20.27 -35.50
N ALA A 8 17.50 -19.72 -34.44
CA ALA A 8 16.10 -19.94 -34.09
C ALA A 8 15.37 -18.61 -34.20
N ALA A 9 14.37 -18.53 -35.07
CA ALA A 9 13.60 -17.32 -35.35
C ALA A 9 12.90 -16.82 -34.09
N ALA A 10 13.51 -15.88 -33.38
CA ALA A 10 12.87 -15.14 -32.30
C ALA A 10 11.81 -14.23 -32.92
N SER A 11 10.56 -14.44 -32.52
CA SER A 11 9.43 -13.54 -32.82
C SER A 11 9.69 -12.11 -32.32
N ARG A 12 8.98 -11.11 -32.88
CA ARG A 12 9.09 -9.67 -32.56
C ARG A 12 9.06 -9.31 -31.07
N ASP A 13 8.51 -10.18 -30.21
CA ASP A 13 8.34 -9.93 -28.77
C ASP A 13 9.29 -10.80 -27.89
N GLY A 14 10.24 -11.52 -28.48
CA GLY A 14 11.27 -12.28 -27.74
C GLY A 14 10.81 -13.57 -27.03
N ILE A 15 9.54 -13.94 -27.13
CA ILE A 15 8.98 -15.15 -26.50
C ILE A 15 9.24 -16.41 -27.36
N PRO A 16 9.67 -17.55 -26.76
CA PRO A 16 9.83 -18.83 -27.45
C PRO A 16 8.53 -19.37 -28.07
N ALA A 17 8.66 -20.15 -29.15
CA ALA A 17 7.51 -20.75 -29.85
C ALA A 17 6.64 -21.66 -28.96
N GLN A 18 7.26 -22.37 -28.00
CA GLN A 18 6.56 -23.19 -27.02
C GLN A 18 5.62 -22.36 -26.14
N ALA A 19 6.09 -21.24 -25.58
CA ALA A 19 5.28 -20.36 -24.75
C ALA A 19 4.12 -19.74 -25.55
N ARG A 20 4.34 -19.36 -26.82
CA ARG A 20 3.26 -18.90 -27.71
C ARG A 20 2.20 -19.96 -27.96
N ARG A 21 2.61 -21.22 -28.11
CA ARG A 21 1.70 -22.35 -28.27
C ARG A 21 0.84 -22.55 -27.01
N ILE A 22 1.45 -22.56 -25.84
CA ILE A 22 0.76 -22.66 -24.54
C ILE A 22 -0.26 -21.53 -24.36
N LEU A 23 0.16 -20.27 -24.62
CA LEU A 23 -0.73 -19.11 -24.56
C LEU A 23 -2.00 -19.27 -25.41
N ARG A 24 -1.84 -19.76 -26.64
CA ARG A 24 -2.97 -19.92 -27.58
C ARG A 24 -3.85 -21.14 -27.24
N GLU A 25 -3.23 -22.28 -26.95
CA GLU A 25 -3.93 -23.57 -26.86
C GLU A 25 -4.53 -23.82 -25.48
N GLN A 26 -3.87 -23.39 -24.40
CA GLN A 26 -4.38 -23.58 -23.04
C GLN A 26 -5.07 -22.32 -22.51
N PHE A 27 -4.46 -21.15 -22.67
CA PHE A 27 -5.00 -19.91 -22.10
C PHE A 27 -5.96 -19.16 -23.05
N GLY A 28 -6.05 -19.55 -24.33
CA GLY A 28 -6.86 -18.85 -25.32
C GLY A 28 -6.39 -17.42 -25.65
N ILE A 29 -5.18 -17.03 -25.24
CA ILE A 29 -4.64 -15.68 -25.37
C ILE A 29 -3.86 -15.56 -26.68
N ARG A 30 -4.33 -14.65 -27.56
CA ARG A 30 -3.68 -14.34 -28.84
C ARG A 30 -2.74 -13.15 -28.77
N THR A 31 -3.06 -12.19 -27.90
CA THR A 31 -2.33 -10.93 -27.77
C THR A 31 -2.00 -10.70 -26.30
N LEU A 32 -0.73 -10.44 -26.01
CA LEU A 32 -0.26 -10.13 -24.67
C LEU A 32 -0.47 -8.65 -24.35
N ARG A 33 -0.72 -8.36 -23.08
CA ARG A 33 -0.75 -7.01 -22.54
C ARG A 33 0.68 -6.46 -22.42
N PRO A 34 0.86 -5.13 -22.38
CA PRO A 34 2.18 -4.52 -22.20
C PRO A 34 2.97 -5.12 -21.04
N GLY A 35 4.29 -5.29 -21.23
CA GLY A 35 5.21 -5.89 -20.25
C GLY A 35 5.14 -7.40 -20.09
N GLN A 36 4.01 -8.07 -20.36
CA GLN A 36 3.89 -9.52 -20.17
C GLN A 36 4.93 -10.31 -20.98
N ALA A 37 5.15 -9.91 -22.24
CA ALA A 37 6.11 -10.56 -23.12
C ALA A 37 7.55 -10.42 -22.62
N GLU A 38 7.92 -9.22 -22.16
CA GLU A 38 9.25 -8.90 -21.65
C GLU A 38 9.56 -9.71 -20.39
N VAL A 39 8.61 -9.79 -19.45
CA VAL A 39 8.74 -10.59 -18.22
C VAL A 39 8.90 -12.06 -18.56
N MET A 40 8.01 -12.63 -19.36
CA MET A 40 8.08 -14.05 -19.74
C MET A 40 9.40 -14.38 -20.44
N ALA A 41 9.84 -13.53 -21.38
CA ALA A 41 11.07 -13.74 -22.11
C ALA A 41 12.31 -13.62 -21.21
N SER A 42 12.30 -12.71 -20.23
CA SER A 42 13.38 -12.57 -19.25
C SER A 42 13.51 -13.82 -18.37
N VAL A 43 12.40 -14.27 -17.79
CA VAL A 43 12.35 -15.45 -16.92
C VAL A 43 12.73 -16.72 -17.66
N LEU A 44 12.24 -16.91 -18.89
CA LEU A 44 12.58 -18.07 -19.73
C LEU A 44 14.07 -18.10 -20.16
N ARG A 45 14.78 -16.96 -20.09
CA ARG A 45 16.24 -16.91 -20.29
C ARG A 45 17.03 -17.22 -19.00
N GLY A 46 16.34 -17.42 -17.87
CA GLY A 46 16.96 -17.67 -16.58
C GLY A 46 17.41 -16.41 -15.85
N ASN A 47 16.87 -15.24 -16.20
CA ASN A 47 17.20 -13.99 -15.52
C ASN A 47 16.27 -13.74 -14.33
N ASP A 48 16.84 -13.26 -13.23
CA ASP A 48 16.07 -12.61 -12.18
C ASP A 48 15.30 -11.41 -12.75
N THR A 49 14.05 -11.24 -12.33
CA THR A 49 13.15 -10.25 -12.91
C THR A 49 12.28 -9.62 -11.82
N ILE A 50 12.16 -8.29 -11.83
CA ILE A 50 11.21 -7.53 -11.02
C ILE A 50 10.15 -6.97 -11.96
N ALA A 51 8.91 -7.43 -11.80
CA ALA A 51 7.76 -7.03 -12.61
C ALA A 51 6.82 -6.15 -11.78
N VAL A 52 6.84 -4.84 -12.06
CA VAL A 52 5.89 -3.86 -11.52
C VAL A 52 4.82 -3.65 -12.58
N MET A 53 3.66 -4.27 -12.38
CA MET A 53 2.59 -4.25 -13.37
C MET A 53 1.26 -4.01 -12.67
N PRO A 54 0.42 -3.07 -13.12
CA PRO A 54 -0.79 -2.65 -12.41
C PRO A 54 -1.77 -3.81 -12.16
N THR A 55 -2.74 -3.60 -11.27
CA THR A 55 -3.83 -4.57 -11.10
C THR A 55 -4.53 -4.82 -12.45
N ALA A 56 -5.03 -6.04 -12.65
CA ALA A 56 -5.58 -6.49 -13.92
C ALA A 56 -4.61 -6.57 -15.11
N SER A 57 -3.31 -6.28 -14.98
CA SER A 57 -2.33 -6.50 -16.07
C SER A 57 -2.13 -7.97 -16.46
N GLY A 58 -2.72 -8.91 -15.71
CA GLY A 58 -2.56 -10.35 -15.93
C GLY A 58 -1.20 -10.87 -15.46
N LYS A 59 -0.72 -10.39 -14.31
CA LYS A 59 0.56 -10.77 -13.69
C LYS A 59 0.75 -12.28 -13.57
N SER A 60 -0.27 -13.02 -13.15
CA SER A 60 -0.13 -14.47 -12.95
C SER A 60 0.30 -15.22 -14.20
N LEU A 61 -0.15 -14.75 -15.38
CA LEU A 61 0.25 -15.33 -16.66
C LEU A 61 1.77 -15.31 -16.85
N CYS A 62 2.44 -14.26 -16.35
CA CYS A 62 3.88 -14.06 -16.48
C CYS A 62 4.72 -15.12 -15.76
N TYR A 63 4.18 -15.85 -14.79
CA TYR A 63 4.84 -17.03 -14.21
C TYR A 63 4.20 -18.35 -14.63
N GLN A 64 2.89 -18.38 -14.88
CA GLN A 64 2.16 -19.60 -15.26
C GLN A 64 2.66 -20.13 -16.61
N VAL A 65 2.86 -19.25 -17.60
CA VAL A 65 3.36 -19.68 -18.92
C VAL A 65 4.80 -20.17 -18.84
N PRO A 66 5.75 -19.47 -18.17
CA PRO A 66 7.08 -20.02 -17.93
C PRO A 66 7.08 -21.33 -17.16
N ALA A 67 6.23 -21.51 -16.14
CA ALA A 67 6.13 -22.75 -15.37
C ALA A 67 5.83 -23.97 -16.27
N LEU A 68 4.97 -23.79 -17.27
CA LEU A 68 4.62 -24.83 -18.24
C LEU A 68 5.67 -25.05 -19.34
N CYS A 69 6.63 -24.13 -19.47
CA CYS A 69 7.74 -24.26 -20.40
C CYS A 69 8.97 -24.93 -19.76
N LEU A 70 9.19 -24.68 -18.47
CA LEU A 70 10.37 -25.14 -17.75
C LEU A 70 10.21 -26.60 -17.28
N PRO A 71 11.31 -27.36 -17.18
CA PRO A 71 11.28 -28.79 -16.87
C PRO A 71 11.11 -29.11 -15.36
N GLY A 72 11.17 -28.11 -14.49
CA GLY A 72 11.11 -28.29 -13.03
C GLY A 72 9.96 -27.56 -12.34
N LEU A 73 9.96 -27.62 -11.01
CA LEU A 73 8.95 -27.02 -10.14
C LEU A 73 9.02 -25.49 -10.21
N THR A 74 7.86 -24.84 -10.33
CA THR A 74 7.73 -23.40 -10.08
C THR A 74 7.15 -23.19 -8.70
N VAL A 75 7.90 -22.53 -7.83
CA VAL A 75 7.43 -22.17 -6.48
C VAL A 75 6.89 -20.75 -6.52
N VAL A 76 5.68 -20.54 -6.03
CA VAL A 76 5.01 -19.24 -5.95
C VAL A 76 4.69 -18.95 -4.50
N VAL A 77 5.33 -17.91 -3.97
CA VAL A 77 5.10 -17.40 -2.63
C VAL A 77 4.11 -16.26 -2.72
N SER A 78 2.95 -16.40 -2.07
CA SER A 78 1.90 -15.38 -2.06
C SER A 78 1.36 -15.19 -0.64
N PRO A 79 1.05 -13.96 -0.18
CA PRO A 79 0.69 -13.72 1.21
C PRO A 79 -0.74 -14.19 1.57
N LEU A 80 -1.50 -14.72 0.61
CA LEU A 80 -2.96 -14.79 0.70
C LEU A 80 -3.51 -16.15 0.29
N ILE A 81 -3.96 -16.87 1.31
CA ILE A 81 -4.59 -18.18 1.16
C ILE A 81 -5.81 -18.13 0.21
N ALA A 82 -6.63 -17.08 0.28
CA ALA A 82 -7.79 -16.94 -0.59
C ALA A 82 -7.41 -16.82 -2.07
N LEU A 83 -6.40 -15.99 -2.39
CA LEU A 83 -5.88 -15.87 -3.75
C LEU A 83 -5.24 -17.17 -4.24
N MET A 84 -4.58 -17.92 -3.36
CA MET A 84 -4.01 -19.22 -3.71
C MET A 84 -5.11 -20.23 -4.09
N LYS A 85 -6.25 -20.23 -3.40
CA LYS A 85 -7.41 -21.07 -3.75
C LYS A 85 -7.98 -20.73 -5.12
N ASP A 86 -8.20 -19.44 -5.38
CA ASP A 86 -8.69 -18.96 -6.67
C ASP A 86 -7.70 -19.29 -7.81
N GLN A 87 -6.40 -19.23 -7.55
CA GLN A 87 -5.37 -19.61 -8.51
C GLN A 87 -5.34 -21.12 -8.76
N ASP A 88 -5.49 -21.94 -7.72
CA ASP A 88 -5.58 -23.40 -7.83
C ASP A 88 -6.78 -23.83 -8.69
N GLU A 89 -7.96 -23.27 -8.44
CA GLU A 89 -9.17 -23.54 -9.22
C GLU A 89 -9.00 -23.15 -10.70
N LYS A 90 -8.48 -21.95 -10.98
CA LYS A 90 -8.19 -21.49 -12.35
C LYS A 90 -7.13 -22.36 -13.05
N LEU A 91 -6.13 -22.85 -12.34
CA LEU A 91 -5.10 -23.73 -12.90
C LEU A 91 -5.68 -25.12 -13.20
N ALA A 92 -6.53 -25.65 -12.31
CA ALA A 92 -7.23 -26.91 -12.53
C ALA A 92 -8.16 -26.87 -13.75
N GLU A 93 -8.89 -25.76 -13.96
CA GLU A 93 -9.71 -25.54 -15.17
C GLU A 93 -8.87 -25.56 -16.47
N LEU A 94 -7.62 -25.14 -16.39
CA LEU A 94 -6.66 -25.16 -17.50
C LEU A 94 -5.93 -26.50 -17.66
N GLY A 95 -6.23 -27.50 -16.80
CA GLY A 95 -5.57 -28.80 -16.78
C GLY A 95 -4.13 -28.75 -16.25
N VAL A 96 -3.82 -27.75 -15.41
CA VAL A 96 -2.51 -27.58 -14.77
C VAL A 96 -2.62 -27.99 -13.30
N ASP A 97 -1.89 -29.03 -12.90
CA ASP A 97 -1.83 -29.47 -11.51
C ASP A 97 -1.04 -28.46 -10.66
N ALA A 98 -1.72 -27.77 -9.76
CA ALA A 98 -1.10 -26.94 -8.73
C ALA A 98 -1.17 -27.62 -7.36
N ALA A 99 -0.11 -27.49 -6.58
CA ALA A 99 -0.05 -27.95 -5.20
C ALA A 99 -0.15 -26.73 -4.27
N VAL A 100 -1.04 -26.77 -3.28
CA VAL A 100 -1.28 -25.64 -2.37
C VAL A 100 -0.82 -25.99 -0.96
N PHE A 101 0.20 -25.31 -0.45
CA PHE A 101 0.75 -25.52 0.88
C PHE A 101 0.55 -24.29 1.77
N ASN A 102 -0.50 -24.33 2.58
CA ASN A 102 -0.78 -23.34 3.61
C ASN A 102 -1.37 -24.01 4.86
N SER A 103 -1.60 -23.22 5.93
CA SER A 103 -2.14 -23.72 7.19
C SER A 103 -3.59 -24.24 7.11
N ALA A 104 -4.31 -23.92 6.04
CA ALA A 104 -5.68 -24.38 5.79
C ALA A 104 -5.75 -25.64 4.90
N THR A 105 -4.65 -26.04 4.24
CA THR A 105 -4.62 -27.27 3.42
C THR A 105 -4.55 -28.51 4.31
N PRO A 106 -5.49 -29.48 4.20
CA PRO A 106 -5.45 -30.73 4.95
C PRO A 106 -4.13 -31.49 4.75
N GLU A 107 -3.62 -32.11 5.81
CA GLU A 107 -2.35 -32.85 5.78
C GLU A 107 -2.39 -34.03 4.79
N ALA A 108 -3.56 -34.65 4.60
CA ALA A 108 -3.77 -35.70 3.61
C ALA A 108 -3.54 -35.22 2.17
N ASP A 109 -3.97 -34.01 1.83
CA ASP A 109 -3.75 -33.42 0.50
C ASP A 109 -2.28 -33.05 0.30
N GLN A 110 -1.62 -32.49 1.33
CA GLN A 110 -0.18 -32.24 1.29
C GLN A 110 0.62 -33.53 1.12
N ALA A 111 0.24 -34.60 1.83
CA ALA A 111 0.87 -35.91 1.73
C ALA A 111 0.67 -36.55 0.34
N ARG A 112 -0.51 -36.37 -0.28
CA ARG A 112 -0.77 -36.76 -1.67
C ARG A 112 0.18 -36.04 -2.62
N TYR A 113 0.26 -34.71 -2.54
CA TYR A 113 1.18 -33.94 -3.39
C TYR A 113 2.64 -34.34 -3.19
N ARG A 114 3.09 -34.54 -1.95
CA ARG A 114 4.48 -34.99 -1.69
C ARG A 114 4.79 -36.36 -2.29
N ARG A 115 3.80 -37.26 -2.33
CA ARG A 115 3.93 -38.61 -2.91
C ARG A 115 3.95 -38.59 -4.44
N ASP A 116 3.08 -37.78 -5.03
CA ASP A 116 2.89 -37.73 -6.47
C ASP A 116 3.73 -36.65 -7.17
N ALA A 117 4.47 -35.82 -6.43
CA ALA A 117 5.32 -34.73 -6.94
C ALA A 117 6.20 -35.14 -8.14
N ALA A 118 6.78 -36.34 -8.11
CA ALA A 118 7.64 -36.85 -9.19
C ALA A 118 6.88 -37.29 -10.46
N ARG A 119 5.54 -37.39 -10.40
CA ARG A 119 4.67 -37.84 -11.49
C ARG A 119 3.98 -36.70 -12.23
N HIS A 120 3.90 -35.51 -11.63
CA HIS A 120 3.23 -34.36 -12.25
C HIS A 120 4.09 -33.72 -13.33
N ARG A 121 3.50 -33.50 -14.52
CA ARG A 121 4.13 -32.69 -15.58
C ARG A 121 3.87 -31.21 -15.26
N HIS A 122 4.92 -30.47 -14.95
CA HIS A 122 4.90 -29.01 -14.70
C HIS A 122 4.19 -28.57 -13.42
N PRO A 123 4.65 -29.03 -12.23
CA PRO A 123 4.01 -28.65 -10.98
C PRO A 123 4.22 -27.15 -10.70
N ILE A 124 3.12 -26.46 -10.40
CA ILE A 124 3.15 -25.15 -9.74
C ILE A 124 2.89 -25.41 -8.26
N LEU A 125 3.73 -24.87 -7.38
CA LEU A 125 3.54 -24.94 -5.95
C LEU A 125 3.19 -23.55 -5.42
N LEU A 126 1.99 -23.39 -4.88
CA LEU A 126 1.57 -22.20 -4.17
C LEU A 126 1.87 -22.37 -2.68
N ALA A 127 2.67 -21.49 -2.08
CA ALA A 127 2.98 -21.49 -0.65
C ALA A 127 2.82 -20.11 -0.01
N THR A 128 2.52 -20.07 1.29
CA THR A 128 2.58 -18.80 2.04
C THR A 128 4.01 -18.53 2.54
N PRO A 129 4.38 -17.26 2.77
CA PRO A 129 5.69 -16.91 3.33
C PRO A 129 5.98 -17.60 4.67
N GLU A 130 4.97 -17.75 5.53
CA GLU A 130 5.13 -18.40 6.84
C GLU A 130 5.50 -19.89 6.69
N ARG A 131 5.06 -20.53 5.61
CA ARG A 131 5.43 -21.93 5.33
C ARG A 131 6.91 -22.09 5.00
N LEU A 132 7.57 -21.04 4.53
CA LEU A 132 9.01 -21.05 4.24
C LEU A 132 9.88 -21.15 5.50
N ALA A 133 9.32 -20.87 6.68
CA ALA A 133 10.01 -21.05 7.96
C ALA A 133 10.04 -22.52 8.44
N ASP A 134 9.23 -23.40 7.83
CA ASP A 134 9.19 -24.83 8.17
C ASP A 134 10.37 -25.59 7.55
N ARG A 135 11.29 -26.06 8.40
CA ARG A 135 12.50 -26.79 7.99
C ARG A 135 12.19 -28.09 7.24
N GLU A 136 11.14 -28.81 7.61
CA GLU A 136 10.78 -30.07 6.94
C GLU A 136 10.26 -29.79 5.52
N PHE A 137 9.47 -28.71 5.38
CA PHE A 137 9.02 -28.24 4.08
C PHE A 137 10.18 -27.81 3.19
N ILE A 138 11.14 -27.03 3.70
CA ILE A 138 12.33 -26.63 2.94
C ILE A 138 13.16 -27.85 2.54
N HIS A 139 13.40 -28.81 3.45
CA HIS A 139 14.16 -30.03 3.13
C HIS A 139 13.50 -30.89 2.04
N TRP A 140 12.17 -30.93 2.03
CA TRP A 140 11.43 -31.57 0.93
C TRP A 140 11.56 -30.81 -0.39
N LEU A 141 11.50 -29.47 -0.36
CA LEU A 141 11.69 -28.63 -1.54
C LEU A 141 13.08 -28.77 -2.14
N GLN A 142 14.12 -28.88 -1.31
CA GLN A 142 15.51 -29.07 -1.76
C GLN A 142 15.72 -30.37 -2.55
N ARG A 143 14.83 -31.36 -2.37
CA ARG A 143 14.85 -32.60 -3.15
C ARG A 143 14.14 -32.48 -4.49
N GLN A 144 13.46 -31.35 -4.75
CA GLN A 144 12.79 -31.05 -6.01
C GLN A 144 13.73 -30.24 -6.92
N SER A 145 13.60 -30.40 -8.24
CA SER A 145 14.29 -29.55 -9.20
C SER A 145 13.49 -28.26 -9.42
N VAL A 146 13.80 -27.18 -8.68
CA VAL A 146 13.12 -25.88 -8.82
C VAL A 146 13.69 -25.13 -10.02
N SER A 147 12.82 -24.74 -10.97
CA SER A 147 13.23 -23.99 -12.17
C SER A 147 12.88 -22.51 -12.12
N LEU A 148 11.98 -22.10 -11.24
CA LEU A 148 11.54 -20.71 -11.07
C LEU A 148 11.02 -20.51 -9.65
N PHE A 149 11.43 -19.41 -9.03
CA PHE A 149 10.92 -18.96 -7.74
C PHE A 149 10.20 -17.62 -7.90
N VAL A 150 8.92 -17.57 -7.58
CA VAL A 150 8.06 -16.39 -7.75
C VAL A 150 7.75 -15.82 -6.37
N VAL A 151 7.95 -14.52 -6.23
CA VAL A 151 7.54 -13.74 -5.06
C VAL A 151 6.40 -12.83 -5.50
N ASP A 152 5.16 -13.24 -5.24
CA ASP A 152 3.98 -12.42 -5.49
C ASP A 152 3.81 -11.39 -4.37
N GLU A 153 3.18 -10.25 -4.69
CA GLU A 153 3.12 -9.07 -3.81
C GLU A 153 4.48 -8.73 -3.15
N ALA A 154 5.52 -8.69 -3.98
CA ALA A 154 6.90 -8.48 -3.55
C ALA A 154 7.12 -7.19 -2.74
N HIS A 155 6.23 -6.19 -2.84
CA HIS A 155 6.28 -5.02 -1.96
C HIS A 155 6.20 -5.38 -0.46
N CYS A 156 5.66 -6.55 -0.10
CA CYS A 156 5.61 -7.02 1.29
C CYS A 156 6.99 -7.26 1.91
N ILE A 157 8.04 -7.50 1.11
CA ILE A 157 9.41 -7.60 1.64
C ILE A 157 9.98 -6.22 1.98
N SER A 158 9.55 -5.19 1.26
CA SER A 158 10.09 -3.84 1.38
C SER A 158 9.58 -3.16 2.65
N GLN A 159 10.49 -2.56 3.40
CA GLN A 159 10.14 -1.78 4.59
C GLN A 159 9.40 -0.48 4.25
N TRP A 160 9.60 -0.01 3.01
CA TRP A 160 8.91 1.14 2.42
C TRP A 160 7.60 0.74 1.72
N GLY A 161 7.30 -0.56 1.64
CA GLY A 161 6.05 -1.10 1.14
C GLY A 161 4.89 -0.85 2.11
N HIS A 162 3.69 -0.64 1.55
CA HIS A 162 2.49 -0.34 2.33
C HIS A 162 2.00 -1.53 3.21
N ASP A 163 2.31 -2.77 2.84
CA ASP A 163 1.98 -4.00 3.59
C ASP A 163 3.23 -4.85 3.91
N PHE A 164 4.23 -4.28 4.60
CA PHE A 164 5.42 -5.03 5.02
C PHE A 164 5.09 -6.25 5.90
N ARG A 165 5.63 -7.42 5.53
CA ARG A 165 5.46 -8.70 6.22
C ARG A 165 6.82 -9.33 6.53
N PRO A 166 7.20 -9.46 7.81
CA PRO A 166 8.51 -9.99 8.20
C PRO A 166 8.83 -11.39 7.65
N ALA A 167 7.83 -12.24 7.42
CA ALA A 167 8.04 -13.59 6.87
C ALA A 167 8.68 -13.59 5.46
N TYR A 168 8.57 -12.50 4.70
CA TYR A 168 9.24 -12.36 3.40
C TYR A 168 10.77 -12.25 3.53
N LEU A 169 11.29 -11.81 4.68
CA LEU A 169 12.74 -11.65 4.88
C LEU A 169 13.51 -12.98 4.87
N GLU A 170 12.81 -14.11 5.04
CA GLU A 170 13.40 -15.45 4.99
C GLU A 170 13.63 -15.95 3.55
N ILE A 171 12.95 -15.35 2.56
CA ILE A 171 12.97 -15.78 1.15
C ILE A 171 14.40 -15.90 0.58
N PRO A 172 15.33 -14.95 0.77
CA PRO A 172 16.68 -15.06 0.22
C PRO A 172 17.44 -16.29 0.73
N GLY A 173 17.23 -16.64 2.01
CA GLY A 173 17.80 -17.85 2.60
C GLY A 173 17.27 -19.11 1.93
N VAL A 174 15.97 -19.15 1.67
CA VAL A 174 15.31 -20.26 0.97
C VAL A 174 15.77 -20.36 -0.48
N VAL A 175 15.81 -19.25 -1.22
CA VAL A 175 16.28 -19.24 -2.63
C VAL A 175 17.69 -19.82 -2.73
N ARG A 176 18.61 -19.43 -1.85
CA ARG A 176 19.97 -20.00 -1.80
C ARG A 176 19.95 -21.49 -1.46
N ALA A 177 19.12 -21.91 -0.50
CA ALA A 177 18.98 -23.31 -0.10
C ALA A 177 18.46 -24.22 -1.23
N LEU A 178 17.70 -23.65 -2.18
CA LEU A 178 17.16 -24.33 -3.36
C LEU A 178 18.11 -24.30 -4.58
N GLY A 179 19.35 -23.83 -4.41
CA GLY A 179 20.33 -23.76 -5.50
C GLY A 179 20.23 -22.51 -6.37
N SER A 180 19.62 -21.43 -5.86
CA SER A 180 19.49 -20.14 -6.53
C SER A 180 18.80 -20.20 -7.90
N PRO A 181 17.56 -20.73 -7.99
CA PRO A 181 16.77 -20.64 -9.22
C PRO A 181 16.48 -19.17 -9.57
N PRO A 182 16.17 -18.85 -10.84
CA PRO A 182 15.74 -17.51 -11.23
C PRO A 182 14.57 -17.03 -10.39
N VAL A 183 14.63 -15.78 -9.92
CA VAL A 183 13.60 -15.16 -9.08
C VAL A 183 12.76 -14.18 -9.91
N LEU A 184 11.44 -14.37 -9.89
CA LEU A 184 10.47 -13.41 -10.41
C LEU A 184 9.73 -12.73 -9.25
N ALA A 185 10.09 -11.50 -8.95
CA ALA A 185 9.38 -10.67 -7.98
C ALA A 185 8.28 -9.86 -8.68
N MET A 186 7.04 -9.95 -8.22
CA MET A 186 5.89 -9.32 -8.85
C MET A 186 5.14 -8.42 -7.90
N THR A 187 4.72 -7.23 -8.35
CA THR A 187 3.80 -6.41 -7.58
C THR A 187 2.94 -5.49 -8.45
N ALA A 188 1.81 -5.03 -7.90
CA ALA A 188 0.92 -4.09 -8.57
C ALA A 188 1.51 -2.69 -8.71
N THR A 189 2.16 -2.22 -7.65
CA THR A 189 2.59 -0.85 -7.48
C THR A 189 3.90 -0.83 -6.69
N ALA A 190 4.88 -0.11 -7.19
CA ALA A 190 6.12 0.16 -6.48
C ALA A 190 6.74 1.46 -6.99
N THR A 191 7.17 2.31 -6.06
CA THR A 191 8.07 3.43 -6.34
C THR A 191 9.47 2.91 -6.64
N ASP A 192 10.34 3.74 -7.19
CA ASP A 192 11.72 3.33 -7.50
C ASP A 192 12.51 2.95 -6.24
N GLU A 193 12.21 3.59 -5.09
CA GLU A 193 12.74 3.22 -3.78
C GLU A 193 12.31 1.82 -3.35
N VAL A 194 11.02 1.49 -3.52
CA VAL A 194 10.48 0.15 -3.22
C VAL A 194 11.09 -0.90 -4.16
N ILE A 195 11.29 -0.60 -5.45
CA ILE A 195 11.96 -1.51 -6.40
C ILE A 195 13.39 -1.81 -5.96
N GLN A 196 14.15 -0.79 -5.58
CA GLN A 196 15.52 -0.94 -5.10
C GLN A 196 15.58 -1.75 -3.79
N ASP A 197 14.64 -1.52 -2.88
CA ASP A 197 14.55 -2.26 -1.62
C ASP A 197 14.13 -3.73 -1.82
N ILE A 198 13.22 -4.02 -2.76
CA ILE A 198 12.90 -5.39 -3.19
C ILE A 198 14.16 -6.07 -3.73
N ALA A 199 14.88 -5.41 -4.65
CA ALA A 199 16.09 -5.95 -5.25
C ALA A 199 17.16 -6.26 -4.19
N ALA A 200 17.41 -5.32 -3.28
CA ALA A 200 18.38 -5.49 -2.20
C ALA A 200 17.95 -6.61 -1.22
N SER A 201 16.69 -6.61 -0.80
CA SER A 201 16.15 -7.58 0.16
C SER A 201 16.13 -9.00 -0.39
N LEU A 202 15.89 -9.18 -1.70
CA LEU A 202 15.90 -10.47 -2.37
C LEU A 202 17.29 -10.89 -2.91
N ASP A 203 18.35 -10.09 -2.69
CA ASP A 203 19.71 -10.26 -3.24
C ASP A 203 19.74 -10.35 -4.79
N LEU A 204 18.89 -9.57 -5.46
CA LEU A 204 18.75 -9.51 -6.92
C LEU A 204 19.70 -8.47 -7.52
N ARG A 205 20.97 -8.82 -7.66
CA ARG A 205 22.04 -7.87 -8.04
C ARG A 205 21.95 -7.33 -9.46
N ALA A 206 21.35 -8.08 -10.39
CA ALA A 206 21.26 -7.73 -11.81
C ALA A 206 19.90 -8.11 -12.41
N ALA A 207 18.81 -7.93 -11.64
CA ALA A 207 17.48 -8.25 -12.13
C ALA A 207 17.05 -7.36 -13.30
N CYS A 208 16.35 -7.96 -14.25
CA CYS A 208 15.61 -7.24 -15.27
C CYS A 208 14.39 -6.57 -14.62
N VAL A 209 14.31 -5.23 -14.67
CA VAL A 209 13.16 -4.49 -14.15
C VAL A 209 12.21 -4.19 -15.30
N VAL A 210 10.97 -4.70 -15.22
CA VAL A 210 9.88 -4.38 -16.13
C VAL A 210 8.83 -3.60 -15.36
N LYS A 211 8.76 -2.28 -15.62
CA LYS A 211 7.77 -1.36 -15.02
C LYS A 211 6.76 -0.95 -16.09
N VAL A 212 5.52 -1.41 -15.93
CA VAL A 212 4.39 -1.02 -16.79
C VAL A 212 3.65 0.12 -16.11
N GLY A 213 3.35 1.17 -16.86
CA GLY A 213 2.71 2.36 -16.32
C GLY A 213 1.38 2.09 -15.61
N VAL A 214 1.08 2.87 -14.57
CA VAL A 214 -0.13 2.72 -13.74
C VAL A 214 -1.36 3.42 -14.33
N TYR A 215 -1.19 4.22 -15.38
CA TYR A 215 -2.29 4.97 -15.99
C TYR A 215 -3.34 4.07 -16.64
N ARG A 216 -4.62 4.35 -16.35
CA ARG A 216 -5.79 3.65 -16.90
C ARG A 216 -6.84 4.67 -17.32
N ASP A 217 -6.88 4.98 -18.60
CA ASP A 217 -7.81 5.95 -19.19
C ASP A 217 -9.29 5.68 -18.87
N ASN A 218 -9.65 4.41 -18.68
CA ASN A 218 -10.99 3.97 -18.36
C ASN A 218 -11.44 4.23 -16.90
N LEU A 219 -10.52 4.62 -16.00
CA LEU A 219 -10.87 4.94 -14.60
C LEU A 219 -11.04 6.44 -14.39
N HIS A 220 -12.21 6.81 -13.89
CA HIS A 220 -12.62 8.19 -13.66
C HIS A 220 -12.61 8.48 -12.15
N TYR A 221 -11.63 9.25 -11.70
CA TYR A 221 -11.44 9.59 -10.30
C TYR A 221 -12.25 10.83 -9.88
N GLU A 222 -12.90 10.75 -8.72
CA GLU A 222 -13.70 11.82 -8.14
C GLU A 222 -13.49 11.88 -6.62
N VAL A 223 -13.46 13.08 -6.04
CA VAL A 223 -13.45 13.27 -4.59
C VAL A 223 -14.65 14.10 -4.18
N ARG A 224 -15.47 13.57 -3.27
CA ARG A 224 -16.63 14.24 -2.69
C ARG A 224 -16.37 14.53 -1.22
N GLN A 225 -16.19 15.80 -0.89
CA GLN A 225 -16.11 16.24 0.49
C GLN A 225 -17.50 16.39 1.08
N VAL A 226 -17.77 15.73 2.22
CA VAL A 226 -19.07 15.74 2.90
C VAL A 226 -18.93 16.26 4.33
N ALA A 227 -20.04 16.75 4.88
CA ALA A 227 -20.12 17.30 6.23
C ALA A 227 -20.99 16.40 7.13
N GLY A 228 -20.36 15.45 7.80
CA GLY A 228 -21.02 14.55 8.76
C GLY A 228 -21.55 13.26 8.15
N GLU A 229 -21.98 12.38 9.05
CA GLU A 229 -22.30 10.98 8.76
C GLU A 229 -23.50 10.81 7.82
N GLU A 230 -24.61 11.54 8.06
CA GLU A 230 -25.79 11.48 7.19
C GLU A 230 -25.47 11.91 5.75
N SER A 231 -24.69 12.98 5.58
CA SER A 231 -24.31 13.44 4.24
C SER A 231 -23.40 12.44 3.52
N LYS A 232 -22.53 11.75 4.26
CA LYS A 232 -21.72 10.66 3.72
C LYS A 232 -22.58 9.48 3.27
N GLN A 233 -23.49 9.02 4.13
CA GLN A 233 -24.39 7.91 3.81
C GLN A 233 -25.28 8.24 2.60
N ALA A 234 -25.84 9.45 2.55
CA ALA A 234 -26.61 9.95 1.42
C ALA A 234 -25.79 9.97 0.12
N ALA A 235 -24.54 10.45 0.17
CA ALA A 235 -23.64 10.45 -0.98
C ALA A 235 -23.29 9.03 -1.45
N VAL A 236 -23.04 8.09 -0.53
CA VAL A 236 -22.78 6.68 -0.88
C VAL A 236 -24.01 6.06 -1.54
N LEU A 237 -25.21 6.29 -0.98
CA LEU A 237 -26.46 5.79 -1.54
C LEU A 237 -26.72 6.37 -2.94
N GLU A 238 -26.55 7.68 -3.12
CA GLU A 238 -26.69 8.34 -4.43
C GLU A 238 -25.75 7.72 -5.48
N LEU A 239 -24.48 7.50 -5.11
CA LEU A 239 -23.49 6.91 -6.00
C LEU A 239 -23.86 5.47 -6.39
N VAL A 240 -24.25 4.65 -5.40
CA VAL A 240 -24.64 3.26 -5.60
C VAL A 240 -25.93 3.18 -6.43
N ALA A 241 -27.00 3.87 -6.06
CA ALA A 241 -28.26 3.85 -6.79
C ALA A 241 -28.13 4.42 -8.21
N GLY A 242 -27.30 5.45 -8.39
CA GLY A 242 -27.10 6.12 -9.68
C GLY A 242 -26.14 5.44 -10.66
N THR A 243 -25.44 4.37 -10.26
CA THR A 243 -24.43 3.72 -11.11
C THR A 243 -24.75 2.26 -11.40
N PRO A 244 -25.28 1.88 -12.58
CA PRO A 244 -25.61 0.49 -12.86
C PRO A 244 -24.37 -0.43 -12.86
N GLY A 245 -24.61 -1.73 -12.66
CA GLY A 245 -23.56 -2.75 -12.56
C GLY A 245 -23.01 -2.93 -11.15
N SER A 246 -21.95 -3.73 -11.02
CA SER A 246 -21.39 -4.10 -9.72
C SER A 246 -20.60 -2.98 -9.08
N ALA A 247 -20.70 -2.86 -7.76
CA ALA A 247 -20.05 -1.82 -6.97
C ALA A 247 -19.32 -2.39 -5.74
N ILE A 248 -18.22 -1.75 -5.35
CA ILE A 248 -17.53 -2.01 -4.08
C ILE A 248 -17.52 -0.74 -3.26
N VAL A 249 -17.91 -0.82 -1.99
CA VAL A 249 -17.89 0.28 -1.02
C VAL A 249 -16.89 -0.06 0.08
N TYR A 250 -15.72 0.57 0.04
CA TYR A 250 -14.66 0.41 1.02
C TYR A 250 -14.81 1.38 2.20
N THR A 251 -14.46 0.89 3.38
CA THR A 251 -14.37 1.69 4.58
C THR A 251 -13.29 1.15 5.53
N ALA A 252 -12.77 2.00 6.42
CA ALA A 252 -11.62 1.66 7.25
C ALA A 252 -11.99 0.83 8.49
N THR A 253 -13.28 0.79 8.90
CA THR A 253 -13.70 0.11 10.12
C THR A 253 -14.86 -0.85 9.90
N VAL A 254 -14.88 -1.94 10.68
CA VAL A 254 -15.99 -2.93 10.66
C VAL A 254 -17.32 -2.27 11.03
N LYS A 255 -17.31 -1.39 12.04
CA LYS A 255 -18.51 -0.67 12.49
C LYS A 255 -19.14 0.15 11.36
N GLU A 256 -18.30 0.85 10.60
CA GLU A 256 -18.74 1.65 9.47
C GLU A 256 -19.24 0.75 8.32
N ALA A 257 -18.57 -0.38 8.08
CA ALA A 257 -18.99 -1.34 7.06
C ALA A 257 -20.39 -1.91 7.36
N GLU A 258 -20.64 -2.29 8.62
CA GLU A 258 -21.95 -2.74 9.09
C GLU A 258 -23.02 -1.64 8.93
N ALA A 259 -22.70 -0.39 9.29
CA ALA A 259 -23.62 0.74 9.15
C ALA A 259 -24.00 1.05 7.68
N LEU A 260 -23.01 1.07 6.78
CA LEU A 260 -23.24 1.29 5.34
C LEU A 260 -24.01 0.12 4.71
N TYR A 261 -23.74 -1.11 5.14
CA TYR A 261 -24.45 -2.30 4.69
C TYR A 261 -25.94 -2.24 5.06
N GLU A 262 -26.28 -1.96 6.33
CA GLU A 262 -27.68 -1.86 6.74
C GLU A 262 -28.38 -0.70 6.02
N MET A 263 -27.73 0.46 5.88
CA MET A 263 -28.29 1.60 5.14
C MET A 263 -28.62 1.27 3.68
N LEU A 264 -27.68 0.64 2.95
CA LEU A 264 -27.91 0.26 1.55
C LEU A 264 -28.98 -0.81 1.42
N LYS A 265 -29.01 -1.77 2.36
CA LYS A 265 -30.02 -2.83 2.40
C LYS A 265 -31.42 -2.29 2.68
N GLU A 266 -31.56 -1.35 3.62
CA GLU A 266 -32.83 -0.66 3.90
C GLU A 266 -33.33 0.14 2.69
N ALA A 267 -32.41 0.69 1.89
CA ALA A 267 -32.72 1.35 0.62
C ALA A 267 -33.11 0.37 -0.50
N GLY A 268 -33.09 -0.94 -0.26
CA GLY A 268 -33.48 -1.98 -1.21
C GLY A 268 -32.37 -2.41 -2.17
N GLU A 269 -31.13 -2.03 -1.91
CA GLU A 269 -30.00 -2.46 -2.74
C GLU A 269 -29.65 -3.93 -2.52
N ASN A 270 -29.26 -4.62 -3.60
CA ASN A 270 -28.71 -5.97 -3.52
C ASN A 270 -27.25 -5.90 -3.05
N VAL A 271 -27.07 -6.00 -1.73
CA VAL A 271 -25.80 -5.74 -1.05
C VAL A 271 -25.40 -6.88 -0.13
N GLU A 272 -24.10 -7.17 -0.05
CA GLU A 272 -23.50 -8.04 0.99
C GLU A 272 -22.37 -7.32 1.74
N LEU A 273 -22.01 -7.89 2.88
CA LEU A 273 -20.98 -7.38 3.78
C LEU A 273 -19.75 -8.31 3.80
N TYR A 274 -18.55 -7.73 3.75
CA TYR A 274 -17.30 -8.46 3.86
C TYR A 274 -16.27 -7.79 4.78
N HIS A 275 -15.91 -8.45 5.88
CA HIS A 275 -14.80 -8.02 6.73
C HIS A 275 -14.15 -9.18 7.48
N GLY A 276 -12.93 -8.96 8.00
CA GLY A 276 -12.12 -9.99 8.65
C GLY A 276 -12.76 -10.71 9.84
N ARG A 277 -13.73 -10.08 10.53
CA ARG A 277 -14.47 -10.69 11.65
C ARG A 277 -15.62 -11.63 11.27
N LEU A 278 -16.02 -11.68 9.99
CA LEU A 278 -17.07 -12.61 9.56
C LEU A 278 -16.55 -14.06 9.55
N PRO A 279 -17.41 -15.05 9.88
CA PRO A 279 -17.07 -16.46 9.70
C PRO A 279 -16.63 -16.76 8.26
N SER A 280 -15.65 -17.64 8.08
CA SER A 280 -15.09 -17.93 6.76
C SER A 280 -16.15 -18.33 5.74
N ARG A 281 -17.14 -19.14 6.15
CA ARG A 281 -18.25 -19.57 5.28
C ARG A 281 -19.08 -18.40 4.76
N ARG A 282 -19.35 -17.38 5.60
CA ARG A 282 -20.09 -16.17 5.20
C ARG A 282 -19.29 -15.32 4.23
N ARG A 283 -17.98 -15.17 4.46
CA ARG A 283 -17.07 -14.47 3.54
C ARG A 283 -17.03 -15.11 2.17
N THR A 284 -16.88 -16.44 2.11
CA THR A 284 -16.89 -17.20 0.85
C THR A 284 -18.22 -17.02 0.12
N GLN A 285 -19.35 -17.20 0.80
CA GLN A 285 -20.67 -17.01 0.20
C GLN A 285 -20.88 -15.61 -0.39
N ALA A 286 -20.50 -14.57 0.35
CA ALA A 286 -20.61 -13.18 -0.10
C ALA A 286 -19.70 -12.89 -1.31
N GLN A 287 -18.46 -13.40 -1.27
CA GLN A 287 -17.51 -13.28 -2.37
C GLN A 287 -18.02 -13.98 -3.62
N ASP A 288 -18.42 -15.25 -3.52
CA ASP A 288 -18.91 -16.06 -4.64
C ASP A 288 -20.12 -15.39 -5.29
N GLY A 289 -21.09 -14.95 -4.48
CA GLY A 289 -22.27 -14.26 -4.99
C GLY A 289 -21.93 -12.95 -5.71
N PHE A 290 -20.95 -12.20 -5.24
CA PHE A 290 -20.47 -10.99 -5.92
C PHE A 290 -19.75 -11.31 -7.24
N MET A 291 -18.92 -12.36 -7.26
CA MET A 291 -18.18 -12.80 -8.45
C MET A 291 -19.14 -13.28 -9.54
N GLU A 292 -20.13 -14.10 -9.18
CA GLU A 292 -21.18 -14.63 -10.06
C GLU A 292 -22.19 -13.56 -10.51
N GLY A 293 -22.26 -12.43 -9.80
CA GLY A 293 -23.18 -11.33 -10.09
C GLY A 293 -24.58 -11.50 -9.47
N SER A 294 -24.79 -12.50 -8.61
CA SER A 294 -26.01 -12.61 -7.80
C SER A 294 -26.07 -11.54 -6.70
N VAL A 295 -24.93 -10.98 -6.31
CA VAL A 295 -24.81 -9.80 -5.46
C VAL A 295 -24.26 -8.64 -6.26
N ARG A 296 -24.93 -7.48 -6.19
CA ARG A 296 -24.54 -6.29 -6.96
C ARG A 296 -23.49 -5.46 -6.23
N VAL A 297 -23.68 -5.22 -4.94
CA VAL A 297 -22.86 -4.29 -4.15
C VAL A 297 -22.16 -5.05 -3.04
N MET A 298 -20.84 -4.84 -2.90
CA MET A 298 -20.09 -5.34 -1.77
C MET A 298 -19.68 -4.19 -0.86
N VAL A 299 -20.11 -4.20 0.40
CA VAL A 299 -19.58 -3.29 1.43
C VAL A 299 -18.48 -4.00 2.19
N ALA A 300 -17.31 -3.38 2.29
CA ALA A 300 -16.16 -4.05 2.87
C ALA A 300 -15.11 -3.16 3.52
N THR A 301 -14.28 -3.79 4.36
CA THR A 301 -12.97 -3.23 4.70
C THR A 301 -11.90 -3.67 3.70
N ASP A 302 -10.67 -3.20 3.90
CA ASP A 302 -9.42 -3.68 3.27
C ASP A 302 -9.31 -5.21 3.12
N ALA A 303 -9.98 -5.99 3.99
CA ALA A 303 -10.07 -7.43 3.93
C ALA A 303 -10.68 -7.97 2.62
N PHE A 304 -11.58 -7.23 1.98
CA PHE A 304 -12.14 -7.57 0.67
C PHE A 304 -11.23 -7.03 -0.43
N GLY A 305 -10.02 -7.57 -0.50
CA GLY A 305 -8.97 -6.98 -1.29
C GLY A 305 -8.36 -7.98 -2.24
N MET A 306 -7.09 -8.26 -1.99
CA MET A 306 -6.21 -9.02 -2.86
C MET A 306 -6.82 -10.41 -3.17
N GLY A 307 -6.97 -10.76 -4.46
CA GLY A 307 -7.71 -11.95 -4.91
C GLY A 307 -8.86 -11.66 -5.86
N ILE A 308 -9.62 -10.59 -5.60
CA ILE A 308 -10.82 -10.30 -6.39
C ILE A 308 -10.45 -9.92 -7.82
N ASP A 309 -10.98 -10.69 -8.76
CA ASP A 309 -10.77 -10.54 -10.20
C ASP A 309 -12.09 -10.52 -10.96
N LYS A 310 -13.02 -9.68 -10.50
CA LYS A 310 -14.27 -9.42 -11.21
C LYS A 310 -14.02 -8.41 -12.33
N PRO A 311 -14.25 -8.77 -13.61
CA PRO A 311 -13.89 -7.90 -14.75
C PRO A 311 -14.74 -6.63 -14.82
N ASP A 312 -15.97 -6.70 -14.35
CA ASP A 312 -17.07 -5.79 -14.67
C ASP A 312 -17.52 -4.86 -13.52
N VAL A 313 -16.64 -4.58 -12.55
CA VAL A 313 -16.93 -3.60 -11.49
C VAL A 313 -16.99 -2.18 -12.07
N ARG A 314 -18.12 -1.48 -11.87
CA ARG A 314 -18.41 -0.15 -12.43
C ARG A 314 -18.17 1.00 -11.47
N LEU A 315 -18.26 0.72 -10.17
CA LEU A 315 -18.11 1.72 -9.13
C LEU A 315 -17.24 1.17 -8.01
N VAL A 316 -16.22 1.92 -7.61
CA VAL A 316 -15.54 1.74 -6.32
C VAL A 316 -15.70 3.03 -5.53
N VAL A 317 -16.31 2.92 -4.35
CA VAL A 317 -16.48 4.03 -3.41
C VAL A 317 -15.60 3.80 -2.20
N HIS A 318 -14.82 4.80 -1.82
CA HIS A 318 -14.14 4.85 -0.53
C HIS A 318 -14.92 5.78 0.39
N ALA A 319 -15.69 5.22 1.33
CA ALA A 319 -16.48 5.97 2.29
C ALA A 319 -15.66 6.47 3.50
N GLN A 320 -14.38 6.09 3.57
CA GLN A 320 -13.39 6.67 4.48
C GLN A 320 -12.05 6.74 3.75
N LEU A 321 -11.19 7.69 4.16
CA LEU A 321 -9.83 7.79 3.63
C LEU A 321 -9.05 6.48 3.84
N PRO A 322 -8.44 5.90 2.79
CA PRO A 322 -7.45 4.84 2.94
C PRO A 322 -6.20 5.33 3.69
N GLY A 323 -5.37 4.38 4.14
CA GLY A 323 -4.13 4.70 4.85
C GLY A 323 -3.01 5.26 3.95
N SER A 324 -3.10 5.05 2.64
CA SER A 324 -2.09 5.44 1.65
C SER A 324 -2.68 5.61 0.25
N LEU A 325 -1.95 6.31 -0.63
CA LEU A 325 -2.29 6.36 -2.06
C LEU A 325 -2.13 4.99 -2.74
N ASP A 326 -1.18 4.18 -2.29
CA ASP A 326 -0.99 2.80 -2.75
C ASP A 326 -2.24 1.95 -2.51
N ALA A 327 -2.78 1.97 -1.28
CA ALA A 327 -4.00 1.25 -0.93
C ALA A 327 -5.19 1.77 -1.74
N TYR A 328 -5.35 3.10 -1.83
CA TYR A 328 -6.40 3.72 -2.63
C TYR A 328 -6.33 3.29 -4.11
N TYR A 329 -5.14 3.29 -4.71
CA TYR A 329 -4.94 2.89 -6.10
C TYR A 329 -5.20 1.39 -6.30
N GLN A 330 -4.71 0.53 -5.40
CA GLN A 330 -4.92 -0.92 -5.47
C GLN A 330 -6.40 -1.29 -5.38
N GLU A 331 -7.13 -0.65 -4.44
CA GLU A 331 -8.55 -0.84 -4.21
C GLU A 331 -9.41 -0.27 -5.36
N SER A 332 -9.15 0.97 -5.78
CA SER A 332 -9.85 1.60 -6.91
C SER A 332 -9.58 0.90 -8.24
N GLY A 333 -8.37 0.36 -8.42
CA GLY A 333 -7.96 -0.43 -9.60
C GLY A 333 -8.73 -1.75 -9.78
N ARG A 334 -9.60 -2.13 -8.84
CA ARG A 334 -10.55 -3.23 -9.02
C ARG A 334 -11.66 -2.90 -10.00
N ALA A 335 -11.93 -1.62 -10.20
CA ALA A 335 -12.91 -1.17 -11.18
C ALA A 335 -12.41 -1.40 -12.62
N GLY A 336 -13.34 -1.58 -13.56
CA GLY A 336 -13.05 -1.44 -15.00
C GLY A 336 -12.00 -2.40 -15.57
N ARG A 337 -11.84 -3.62 -15.04
CA ARG A 337 -10.79 -4.56 -15.49
C ARG A 337 -11.04 -5.10 -16.91
N ASP A 338 -12.28 -5.05 -17.36
CA ASP A 338 -12.71 -5.25 -18.75
C ASP A 338 -12.33 -4.10 -19.69
N GLY A 339 -11.68 -3.03 -19.19
CA GLY A 339 -11.30 -1.86 -19.96
C GLY A 339 -12.45 -0.87 -20.22
N LYS A 340 -13.66 -1.15 -19.72
CA LYS A 340 -14.80 -0.23 -19.84
C LYS A 340 -14.73 0.86 -18.77
N ALA A 341 -15.40 1.98 -19.03
CA ALA A 341 -15.44 3.11 -18.11
C ALA A 341 -15.93 2.69 -16.71
N ALA A 342 -15.22 3.13 -15.68
CA ALA A 342 -15.58 2.88 -14.29
C ALA A 342 -15.24 4.08 -13.40
N ARG A 343 -16.03 4.27 -12.34
CA ARG A 343 -15.91 5.40 -11.41
C ARG A 343 -15.19 4.98 -10.13
N CYS A 344 -14.25 5.81 -9.70
CA CYS A 344 -13.52 5.64 -8.45
C CYS A 344 -13.74 6.89 -7.59
N VAL A 345 -14.59 6.78 -6.58
CA VAL A 345 -15.08 7.94 -5.82
C VAL A 345 -14.62 7.87 -4.37
N LEU A 346 -13.87 8.87 -3.92
CA LEU A 346 -13.55 9.05 -2.51
C LEU A 346 -14.57 9.99 -1.87
N VAL A 347 -15.41 9.46 -0.98
CA VAL A 347 -16.30 10.25 -0.13
C VAL A 347 -15.61 10.41 1.22
N HIS A 348 -15.27 11.64 1.61
CA HIS A 348 -14.52 11.86 2.85
C HIS A 348 -15.04 13.05 3.67
N GLU A 349 -14.90 12.93 4.99
CA GLU A 349 -15.08 14.02 5.96
C GLU A 349 -13.70 14.56 6.38
N GLU A 350 -13.63 15.79 6.88
CA GLU A 350 -12.39 16.32 7.50
C GLU A 350 -11.92 15.48 8.70
N LYS A 351 -12.84 14.81 9.41
CA LYS A 351 -12.52 14.00 10.60
C LYS A 351 -11.89 12.65 10.26
N ASP A 352 -12.00 12.15 9.02
CA ASP A 352 -11.48 10.84 8.61
C ASP A 352 -9.96 10.72 8.81
N LYS A 353 -9.23 11.84 8.71
CA LYS A 353 -7.79 11.88 9.04
C LYS A 353 -7.51 11.32 10.44
N ARG A 354 -8.40 11.57 11.41
CA ARG A 354 -8.23 11.10 12.80
C ARG A 354 -8.33 9.58 12.92
N VAL A 355 -9.16 8.94 12.09
CA VAL A 355 -9.30 7.47 12.07
C VAL A 355 -7.99 6.83 11.63
N GLN A 356 -7.39 7.33 10.54
CA GLN A 356 -6.10 6.84 10.07
C GLN A 356 -4.95 7.17 11.02
N GLN A 357 -4.94 8.37 11.60
CA GLN A 357 -3.97 8.72 12.64
C GLN A 357 -4.07 7.80 13.87
N PHE A 358 -5.29 7.38 14.25
CA PHE A 358 -5.50 6.42 15.32
C PHE A 358 -4.94 5.03 14.97
N PHE A 359 -5.13 4.55 13.74
CA PHE A 359 -4.52 3.30 13.28
C PHE A 359 -2.99 3.35 13.31
N LEU A 360 -2.39 4.45 12.83
CA LEU A 360 -0.94 4.66 12.87
C LEU A 360 -0.41 4.71 14.31
N ALA A 361 -1.05 5.50 15.18
CA ALA A 361 -0.65 5.61 16.59
C ALA A 361 -0.81 4.28 17.36
N ASN A 362 -1.72 3.40 16.91
CA ASN A 362 -1.89 2.07 17.50
C ASN A 362 -1.00 0.98 16.90
N ARG A 363 -0.40 1.23 15.74
CA ARG A 363 0.54 0.30 15.10
C ARG A 363 1.90 0.28 15.81
N TYR A 364 2.27 1.40 16.42
CA TYR A 364 3.66 1.64 16.79
C TYR A 364 3.94 1.65 18.31
N PRO A 365 4.74 0.69 18.85
CA PRO A 365 5.25 0.79 20.22
C PRO A 365 6.20 1.98 20.39
N SER A 366 6.13 2.64 21.55
CA SER A 366 7.08 3.69 21.94
C SER A 366 8.41 3.09 22.38
N GLU A 367 9.48 3.89 22.36
CA GLU A 367 10.79 3.49 22.92
C GLU A 367 10.66 3.07 24.39
N GLU A 368 9.86 3.80 25.16
CA GLU A 368 9.56 3.48 26.56
C GLU A 368 8.87 2.11 26.72
N MET A 369 7.93 1.79 25.82
CA MET A 369 7.26 0.48 25.80
C MET A 369 8.24 -0.65 25.46
N LEU A 370 9.13 -0.46 24.47
CA LEU A 370 10.15 -1.44 24.12
C LEU A 370 11.13 -1.68 25.28
N GLN A 371 11.57 -0.61 25.94
CA GLN A 371 12.41 -0.72 27.13
C GLN A 371 11.67 -1.44 28.28
N ARG A 372 10.38 -1.16 28.47
CA ARG A 372 9.56 -1.84 29.47
C ARG A 372 9.43 -3.33 29.16
N LEU A 373 9.18 -3.69 27.91
CA LEU A 373 9.13 -5.07 27.43
C LEU A 373 10.45 -5.82 27.73
N VAL A 374 11.59 -5.19 27.44
CA VAL A 374 12.92 -5.75 27.78
C VAL A 374 13.07 -5.93 29.29
N ARG A 375 12.70 -4.92 30.09
CA ARG A 375 12.76 -5.01 31.57
C ARG A 375 11.87 -6.13 32.13
N THR A 376 10.66 -6.30 31.59
CA THR A 376 9.73 -7.36 31.98
C THR A 376 10.33 -8.74 31.66
N LEU A 377 10.94 -8.92 30.50
CA LEU A 377 11.61 -10.17 30.14
C LEU A 377 12.89 -10.41 30.97
N ALA A 378 13.65 -9.36 31.31
CA ALA A 378 14.84 -9.47 32.15
C ALA A 378 14.53 -9.82 33.61
N ALA A 379 13.40 -9.36 34.13
CA ALA A 379 12.96 -9.64 35.50
C ALA A 379 12.30 -11.02 35.64
N ALA A 380 12.01 -11.70 34.52
CA ALA A 380 11.39 -13.02 34.55
C ALA A 380 12.42 -14.09 34.94
N PRO A 381 12.12 -14.94 35.93
CA PRO A 381 13.05 -16.00 36.37
C PRO A 381 13.20 -17.15 35.36
N ALA A 382 12.33 -17.21 34.36
CA ALA A 382 12.34 -18.19 33.28
C ALA A 382 11.72 -17.59 32.00
N PRO A 383 11.94 -18.18 30.82
CA PRO A 383 11.27 -17.78 29.58
C PRO A 383 9.76 -17.67 29.77
N LEU A 384 9.18 -16.53 29.39
CA LEU A 384 7.74 -16.28 29.56
C LEU A 384 6.96 -16.81 28.37
N SER A 385 5.81 -17.42 28.63
CA SER A 385 4.82 -17.63 27.56
C SER A 385 4.26 -16.28 27.10
N PHE A 386 3.78 -16.22 25.86
CA PHE A 386 3.12 -15.01 25.36
C PHE A 386 1.88 -14.61 26.21
N ALA A 387 1.18 -15.59 26.78
CA ALA A 387 0.06 -15.34 27.69
C ALA A 387 0.50 -14.65 28.99
N ALA A 388 1.57 -15.14 29.63
CA ALA A 388 2.12 -14.54 30.85
C ALA A 388 2.67 -13.14 30.60
N LEU A 389 3.34 -12.93 29.46
CA LEU A 389 3.82 -11.61 29.07
C LEU A 389 2.68 -10.62 28.83
N ARG A 390 1.58 -11.07 28.21
CA ARG A 390 0.38 -10.24 28.01
C ARG A 390 -0.24 -9.83 29.34
N GLU A 391 -0.27 -10.71 30.33
CA GLU A 391 -0.74 -10.41 31.67
C GLU A 391 0.16 -9.38 32.37
N ALA A 392 1.48 -9.55 32.27
CA ALA A 392 2.47 -8.62 32.83
C ALA A 392 2.44 -7.22 32.16
N MET A 393 1.92 -7.13 30.93
CA MET A 393 1.77 -5.87 30.17
C MET A 393 0.31 -5.62 29.78
N ALA A 394 -0.63 -5.84 30.71
CA ALA A 394 -2.07 -5.75 30.44
C ALA A 394 -2.56 -4.35 29.97
N ASP A 395 -1.81 -3.30 30.29
CA ASP A 395 -2.05 -1.92 29.83
C ASP A 395 -1.63 -1.69 28.36
N THR A 396 -0.94 -2.66 27.76
CA THR A 396 -0.44 -2.61 26.39
C THR A 396 -1.35 -3.39 25.46
N GLY A 397 -1.88 -2.73 24.43
CA GLY A 397 -2.71 -3.40 23.43
C GLY A 397 -1.99 -4.58 22.76
N LEU A 398 -2.71 -5.69 22.54
CA LEU A 398 -2.18 -6.95 22.01
C LEU A 398 -1.30 -6.79 20.76
N ARG A 399 -1.76 -6.00 19.78
CA ARG A 399 -1.01 -5.75 18.54
C ARG A 399 0.30 -5.01 18.81
N LYS A 400 0.31 -3.99 19.68
CA LYS A 400 1.53 -3.26 20.07
C LYS A 400 2.54 -4.19 20.73
N LEU A 401 2.07 -5.09 21.59
CA LEU A 401 2.93 -6.08 22.25
C LEU A 401 3.56 -7.07 21.24
N GLN A 402 2.77 -7.59 20.30
CA GLN A 402 3.26 -8.48 19.24
C GLN A 402 4.29 -7.80 18.34
N VAL A 403 4.02 -6.56 17.94
CA VAL A 403 4.94 -5.74 17.15
C VAL A 403 6.22 -5.47 17.92
N GLY A 404 6.13 -5.03 19.18
CA GLY A 404 7.30 -4.76 20.02
C GLY A 404 8.20 -5.99 20.20
N LEU A 405 7.60 -7.17 20.42
CA LEU A 405 8.34 -8.43 20.48
C LEU A 405 9.07 -8.76 19.18
N LYS A 406 8.39 -8.61 18.05
CA LYS A 406 8.99 -8.88 16.75
C LYS A 406 10.17 -7.93 16.48
N LEU A 407 10.05 -6.65 16.84
CA LEU A 407 11.14 -5.68 16.73
C LEU A 407 12.36 -6.05 17.58
N LEU A 408 12.13 -6.47 18.81
CA LEU A 408 13.23 -6.93 19.67
C LEU A 408 13.84 -8.23 19.15
N GLN A 409 13.04 -9.12 18.54
CA GLN A 409 13.53 -10.34 17.90
C GLN A 409 14.38 -10.04 16.66
N ASP A 410 13.93 -9.14 15.79
CA ASP A 410 14.66 -8.72 14.59
C ASP A 410 15.95 -7.96 14.97
N GLY A 411 15.91 -7.20 16.07
CA GLY A 411 17.09 -6.59 16.68
C GLY A 411 18.01 -7.59 17.39
N GLY A 412 17.66 -8.88 17.43
CA GLY A 412 18.40 -9.97 18.08
C GLY A 412 18.51 -9.83 19.60
N ILE A 413 17.52 -9.21 20.24
CA ILE A 413 17.45 -8.97 21.69
C ILE A 413 16.59 -10.05 22.36
N VAL A 414 15.59 -10.58 21.64
CA VAL A 414 14.64 -11.58 22.13
C VAL A 414 14.67 -12.80 21.24
N ALA A 415 14.58 -13.99 21.85
CA ALA A 415 14.35 -15.26 21.16
C ALA A 415 12.95 -15.78 21.45
N ARG A 416 12.36 -16.43 20.43
CA ARG A 416 11.19 -17.28 20.60
C ARG A 416 11.63 -18.73 20.45
N HIS A 417 11.30 -19.54 21.44
CA HIS A 417 11.59 -20.97 21.43
C HIS A 417 10.30 -21.73 21.15
N ALA A 418 10.30 -22.45 20.02
CA ALA A 418 9.26 -23.44 19.73
C ALA A 418 9.52 -24.69 20.59
N GLU A 419 8.46 -25.42 20.96
CA GLU A 419 8.56 -26.62 21.81
C GLU A 419 9.60 -27.63 21.29
N GLY A 420 10.56 -27.98 22.15
CA GLY A 420 11.19 -29.30 22.13
C GLY A 420 10.38 -30.23 23.03
N ALA A 421 10.31 -31.51 22.67
CA ALA A 421 9.38 -32.55 23.16
C ALA A 421 9.40 -32.90 24.69
N ALA A 422 9.66 -31.96 25.61
CA ALA A 422 9.90 -32.26 27.02
C ALA A 422 9.45 -31.19 28.04
N SER A 423 8.37 -30.42 27.82
CA SER A 423 7.77 -29.64 28.93
C SER A 423 6.26 -29.39 28.79
N PRO A 424 5.44 -29.39 29.88
CA PRO A 424 3.98 -29.51 29.80
C PRO A 424 3.20 -28.18 29.76
N ALA A 425 3.86 -27.02 29.67
CA ALA A 425 3.19 -25.71 29.68
C ALA A 425 2.97 -25.22 28.23
N HIS A 426 1.72 -25.25 27.78
CA HIS A 426 1.33 -25.01 26.39
C HIS A 426 1.73 -23.60 25.88
N GLY A 427 2.62 -23.56 24.87
CA GLY A 427 2.84 -22.41 23.98
C GLY A 427 4.29 -21.93 23.83
N ASP A 428 4.60 -21.27 22.70
CA ASP A 428 5.90 -20.64 22.42
C ASP A 428 6.39 -19.79 23.61
N THR A 429 7.64 -20.02 24.02
CA THR A 429 8.26 -19.26 25.13
C THR A 429 9.19 -18.17 24.60
N ILE A 430 9.31 -17.09 25.36
CA ILE A 430 9.98 -15.86 24.98
C ILE A 430 11.05 -15.56 26.02
N SER A 431 12.30 -15.44 25.60
CA SER A 431 13.41 -15.06 26.49
C SER A 431 14.23 -13.94 25.88
N LEU A 432 15.00 -13.24 26.70
CA LEU A 432 16.11 -12.44 26.18
C LEU A 432 17.16 -13.39 25.61
N LEU A 433 17.83 -12.95 24.55
CA LEU A 433 19.07 -13.56 24.11
C LEU A 433 20.16 -13.07 25.08
N GLU A 434 20.77 -14.00 25.83
CA GLU A 434 21.87 -13.71 26.75
C GLU A 434 22.95 -12.86 26.02
N PRO A 435 23.30 -11.66 26.52
CA PRO A 435 24.38 -10.90 25.93
C PRO A 435 25.71 -11.50 26.39
N SER A 436 26.54 -11.94 25.44
CA SER A 436 27.99 -11.91 25.66
C SER A 436 28.38 -10.44 25.84
N ASP A 437 28.56 -10.04 27.10
CA ASP A 437 29.16 -8.78 27.59
C ASP A 437 28.59 -7.45 27.05
N ALA A 438 27.78 -6.80 27.90
CA ALA A 438 27.56 -5.37 28.11
C ALA A 438 26.10 -4.89 27.95
N THR A 439 25.50 -4.50 29.09
CA THR A 439 24.20 -3.81 29.20
C THR A 439 24.10 -2.56 28.31
N LYS A 440 25.24 -1.95 27.96
CA LYS A 440 25.34 -0.81 27.02
C LYS A 440 25.05 -1.20 25.57
N ASP A 441 25.44 -2.40 25.14
CA ASP A 441 25.18 -2.88 23.77
C ASP A 441 23.70 -3.22 23.58
N GLN A 442 23.07 -3.82 24.59
CA GLN A 442 21.62 -4.06 24.60
C GLN A 442 20.83 -2.74 24.53
N ALA A 443 21.17 -1.73 25.34
CA ALA A 443 20.53 -0.42 25.28
C ALA A 443 20.71 0.25 23.91
N ARG A 444 21.90 0.13 23.30
CA ARG A 444 22.17 0.64 21.96
C ARG A 444 21.35 -0.07 20.89
N ARG A 445 21.18 -1.40 20.97
CA ARG A 445 20.36 -2.20 20.05
C ARG A 445 18.87 -1.89 20.20
N VAL A 446 18.38 -1.71 21.43
CA VAL A 446 17.00 -1.24 21.70
C VAL A 446 16.80 0.16 21.11
N ALA A 447 17.75 1.08 21.31
CA ALA A 447 17.67 2.44 20.76
C ALA A 447 17.75 2.45 19.21
N ALA A 448 18.54 1.56 18.61
CA ALA A 448 18.61 1.38 17.16
C ALA A 448 17.30 0.83 16.59
N ALA A 449 16.73 -0.22 17.21
CA ALA A 449 15.42 -0.75 16.84
C ALA A 449 14.32 0.32 16.98
N ALA A 450 14.33 1.09 18.08
CA ALA A 450 13.40 2.20 18.28
C ALA A 450 13.60 3.34 17.26
N ARG A 451 14.84 3.61 16.82
CA ARG A 451 15.14 4.63 15.80
C ARG A 451 14.62 4.22 14.42
N ALA A 452 14.97 3.02 13.95
CA ALA A 452 14.47 2.49 12.68
C ALA A 452 12.93 2.52 12.63
N TYR A 453 12.30 2.27 13.78
CA TYR A 453 10.86 2.28 13.89
C TYR A 453 10.22 3.67 14.00
N ARG A 454 10.92 4.65 14.59
CA ARG A 454 10.53 6.07 14.50
C ARG A 454 10.59 6.58 13.07
N GLU A 455 11.64 6.24 12.34
CA GLU A 455 11.79 6.56 10.91
C GLU A 455 10.63 5.95 10.11
N ARG A 456 10.25 4.71 10.42
CA ARG A 456 9.06 4.06 9.85
C ARG A 456 7.76 4.78 10.19
N ALA A 457 7.56 5.16 11.45
CA ALA A 457 6.36 5.87 11.87
C ALA A 457 6.23 7.24 11.17
N GLU A 458 7.35 7.91 10.93
CA GLU A 458 7.42 9.14 10.15
C GLU A 458 7.11 8.89 8.66
N GLY A 459 7.64 7.82 8.07
CA GLY A 459 7.30 7.41 6.70
C GLY A 459 5.81 7.10 6.51
N ASP A 460 5.20 6.37 7.44
CA ASP A 460 3.76 6.11 7.46
C ASP A 460 2.94 7.40 7.60
N ARG A 461 3.41 8.36 8.40
CA ARG A 461 2.77 9.68 8.55
C ARG A 461 2.80 10.46 7.23
N GLN A 462 3.94 10.47 6.53
CA GLN A 462 4.09 11.11 5.23
C GLN A 462 3.19 10.45 4.18
N THR A 463 3.12 9.11 4.19
CA THR A 463 2.21 8.33 3.34
C THR A 463 0.74 8.74 3.54
N LEU A 464 0.29 8.88 4.79
CA LEU A 464 -1.06 9.36 5.09
C LEU A 464 -1.25 10.82 4.66
N GLU A 465 -0.24 11.67 4.83
CA GLU A 465 -0.29 13.07 4.41
C GLU A 465 -0.45 13.22 2.90
N ALA A 466 0.16 12.34 2.11
CA ALA A 466 -0.04 12.28 0.66
C ALA A 466 -1.50 11.94 0.30
N MET A 467 -2.12 10.98 1.00
CA MET A 467 -3.53 10.64 0.79
C MET A 467 -4.47 11.80 1.19
N VAL A 468 -4.18 12.49 2.29
CA VAL A 468 -4.93 13.69 2.70
C VAL A 468 -4.76 14.83 1.70
N ALA A 469 -3.55 15.04 1.17
CA ALA A 469 -3.30 16.02 0.14
C ALA A 469 -4.08 15.69 -1.14
N TYR A 470 -4.14 14.42 -1.55
CA TYR A 470 -4.95 13.96 -2.67
C TYR A 470 -6.43 14.31 -2.50
N ALA A 471 -6.99 14.07 -1.31
CA ALA A 471 -8.39 14.37 -1.04
C ALA A 471 -8.71 15.89 -1.06
N ARG A 472 -7.77 16.73 -0.62
CA ARG A 472 -7.99 18.19 -0.47
C ARG A 472 -7.54 19.03 -1.65
N SER A 473 -6.74 18.46 -2.54
CA SER A 473 -6.18 19.17 -3.69
C SER A 473 -7.24 19.41 -4.77
N GLY A 474 -7.09 20.51 -5.52
CA GLY A 474 -7.80 20.76 -6.78
C GLY A 474 -6.99 20.40 -8.03
N ARG A 475 -5.81 19.78 -7.87
CA ARG A 475 -4.99 19.31 -8.99
C ARG A 475 -5.65 18.11 -9.67
N CYS A 476 -5.30 17.88 -10.94
CA CYS A 476 -5.69 16.66 -11.66
C CYS A 476 -5.40 15.40 -10.84
N ARG A 477 -6.43 14.58 -10.59
CA ARG A 477 -6.34 13.37 -9.75
C ARG A 477 -5.34 12.37 -10.30
N TRP A 478 -5.42 12.09 -11.60
CA TRP A 478 -4.47 11.20 -12.27
C TRP A 478 -3.04 11.73 -12.20
N ARG A 479 -2.83 13.06 -12.31
CA ARG A 479 -1.49 13.63 -12.20
C ARG A 479 -0.90 13.38 -10.81
N MET A 480 -1.69 13.53 -9.75
CA MET A 480 -1.24 13.26 -8.40
C MET A 480 -0.90 11.79 -8.17
N LEU A 481 -1.68 10.86 -8.74
CA LEU A 481 -1.37 9.42 -8.68
C LEU A 481 -0.09 9.08 -9.45
N LEU A 482 0.09 9.63 -10.66
CA LEU A 482 1.28 9.38 -11.46
C LEU A 482 2.54 9.98 -10.81
N ASP A 483 2.46 11.21 -10.30
CA ASP A 483 3.56 11.84 -9.55
C ASP A 483 3.95 10.96 -8.33
N HIS A 484 2.98 10.36 -7.62
CA HIS A 484 3.23 9.46 -6.48
C HIS A 484 4.03 8.20 -6.88
N PHE A 485 3.74 7.61 -8.05
CA PHE A 485 4.44 6.42 -8.55
C PHE A 485 5.71 6.74 -9.37
N GLY A 486 6.09 8.02 -9.45
CA GLY A 486 7.26 8.47 -10.22
C GLY A 486 7.07 8.37 -11.73
N GLU A 487 5.82 8.47 -12.22
CA GLU A 487 5.49 8.43 -13.64
C GLU A 487 5.13 9.82 -14.17
N ALA A 488 5.65 10.18 -15.34
CA ALA A 488 5.29 11.42 -16.02
C ALA A 488 4.17 11.14 -17.04
N PRO A 489 2.97 11.77 -16.90
CA PRO A 489 1.95 11.63 -17.93
C PRO A 489 2.37 12.30 -19.24
N PRO A 490 1.88 11.80 -20.39
CA PRO A 490 2.04 12.45 -21.68
C PRO A 490 1.14 13.69 -21.84
N TRP A 491 0.35 14.03 -20.83
CA TRP A 491 -0.65 15.10 -20.83
C TRP A 491 -0.49 16.00 -19.59
N GLU A 492 -0.96 17.25 -19.69
CA GLU A 492 -0.99 18.18 -18.55
C GLU A 492 -2.21 17.95 -17.64
N ARG A 493 -3.36 17.65 -18.25
CA ARG A 493 -4.62 17.30 -17.59
C ARG A 493 -5.19 16.02 -18.18
N CYS A 494 -5.82 15.19 -17.35
CA CYS A 494 -6.44 13.94 -17.82
C CYS A 494 -7.83 14.15 -18.42
N ASP A 495 -8.44 15.32 -18.18
CA ASP A 495 -9.79 15.73 -18.63
C ASP A 495 -10.98 14.86 -18.18
N THR A 496 -10.73 13.71 -17.55
CA THR A 496 -11.78 12.76 -17.10
C THR A 496 -12.09 12.84 -15.61
N CYS A 497 -11.15 13.30 -14.78
CA CYS A 497 -11.35 13.42 -13.33
C CYS A 497 -12.21 14.63 -12.94
N ASP A 498 -12.78 14.59 -11.75
CA ASP A 498 -13.59 15.68 -11.16
C ASP A 498 -12.92 17.06 -11.26
N SER A 499 -11.66 17.18 -10.85
CA SER A 499 -10.95 18.47 -10.87
C SER A 499 -10.75 19.01 -12.28
N CYS A 500 -10.39 18.15 -13.25
CA CYS A 500 -10.23 18.58 -14.64
C CYS A 500 -11.58 18.98 -15.25
N LYS A 501 -12.66 18.25 -14.94
CA LYS A 501 -14.01 18.59 -15.39
C LYS A 501 -14.49 19.94 -14.87
N LEU A 502 -14.19 20.28 -13.62
CA LEU A 502 -14.50 21.60 -13.06
C LEU A 502 -13.76 22.72 -13.82
N VAL A 503 -12.49 22.50 -14.15
CA VAL A 503 -11.72 23.49 -14.91
C VAL A 503 -12.26 23.63 -16.34
N LEU A 504 -12.55 22.52 -17.02
CA LEU A 504 -13.15 22.53 -18.36
C LEU A 504 -14.52 23.22 -18.38
N ALA A 505 -15.35 23.00 -17.36
CA ALA A 505 -16.64 23.67 -17.21
C ALA A 505 -16.46 25.18 -17.02
N ALA A 506 -15.49 25.61 -16.20
CA ALA A 506 -15.18 27.02 -16.00
C ALA A 506 -14.62 27.68 -17.27
N GLU A 507 -13.74 26.99 -18.00
CA GLU A 507 -13.19 27.44 -19.29
C GLU A 507 -14.30 27.58 -20.34
N SER A 508 -15.21 26.60 -20.40
CA SER A 508 -16.35 26.61 -21.33
C SER A 508 -17.34 27.74 -21.01
N ALA A 509 -17.68 27.94 -19.73
CA ALA A 509 -18.54 29.04 -19.30
C ALA A 509 -17.93 30.42 -19.61
N ALA A 510 -16.62 30.56 -19.45
CA ALA A 510 -15.90 31.79 -19.83
C ALA A 510 -15.92 32.04 -21.34
N GLN A 511 -15.87 30.99 -22.17
CA GLN A 511 -15.92 31.10 -23.63
C GLN A 511 -17.34 31.33 -24.17
N ALA A 512 -18.36 30.74 -23.53
CA ALA A 512 -19.76 30.86 -23.95
C ALA A 512 -20.36 32.25 -23.70
N GLY A 513 -19.66 33.13 -22.96
CA GLY A 513 -20.24 34.40 -22.52
C GLY A 513 -21.33 34.24 -21.46
N ASP A 514 -21.67 33.01 -21.07
CA ASP A 514 -22.59 32.62 -19.98
C ASP A 514 -21.95 32.79 -18.58
N LEU A 515 -21.11 33.81 -18.44
CA LEU A 515 -20.97 34.40 -17.13
C LEU A 515 -22.32 35.07 -16.84
N PRO A 516 -22.92 34.91 -15.65
CA PRO A 516 -23.96 35.86 -15.26
C PRO A 516 -23.42 37.27 -15.54
N GLU A 517 -24.26 38.20 -15.99
CA GLU A 517 -23.99 39.64 -15.92
C GLU A 517 -23.75 40.00 -14.45
N ASN A 518 -22.63 39.55 -13.92
CA ASN A 518 -22.04 40.03 -12.71
C ASN A 518 -21.51 41.37 -13.18
N GLU A 519 -22.14 42.42 -12.66
CA GLU A 519 -21.57 43.74 -12.52
C GLU A 519 -20.06 43.65 -12.73
N GLN A 520 -19.60 44.21 -13.85
CA GLN A 520 -18.19 44.42 -14.10
C GLN A 520 -17.52 44.72 -12.75
N PRO A 521 -16.39 44.08 -12.39
CA PRO A 521 -15.65 44.53 -11.23
C PRO A 521 -15.08 45.91 -11.56
N GLN A 522 -15.93 46.94 -11.50
CA GLN A 522 -15.58 48.31 -11.24
C GLN A 522 -15.07 48.34 -9.81
N ARG A 523 -13.82 47.94 -9.66
CA ARG A 523 -12.87 48.50 -8.72
C ARG A 523 -11.52 47.97 -9.12
N SER A 524 -10.73 48.86 -9.70
CA SER A 524 -9.28 48.81 -9.64
C SER A 524 -8.87 48.17 -8.32
N VAL A 525 -8.30 46.96 -8.38
CA VAL A 525 -7.68 46.33 -7.23
C VAL A 525 -6.54 47.25 -6.86
N ALA A 526 -6.74 48.06 -5.82
CA ALA A 526 -5.70 48.94 -5.32
C ALA A 526 -4.48 48.06 -4.99
N VAL A 527 -3.34 48.33 -5.63
CA VAL A 527 -2.09 47.60 -5.38
C VAL A 527 -1.78 47.71 -3.88
N LEU A 528 -1.84 46.57 -3.18
CA LEU A 528 -1.54 46.45 -1.77
C LEU A 528 -0.03 46.31 -1.59
N HIS A 529 0.53 47.00 -0.61
CA HIS A 529 1.93 46.93 -0.23
C HIS A 529 2.08 46.47 1.22
N VAL A 530 3.22 45.87 1.56
CA VAL A 530 3.56 45.55 2.95
C VAL A 530 3.49 46.83 3.78
N GLY A 531 2.81 46.76 4.93
CA GLY A 531 2.56 47.88 5.83
C GLY A 531 1.21 48.58 5.62
N ASP A 532 0.47 48.28 4.54
CA ASP A 532 -0.85 48.85 4.29
C ASP A 532 -1.88 48.43 5.34
N GLY A 533 -2.68 49.39 5.81
CA GLY A 533 -3.88 49.10 6.58
C GLY A 533 -4.95 48.50 5.66
N VAL A 534 -5.53 47.37 6.06
CA VAL A 534 -6.51 46.63 5.27
C VAL A 534 -7.66 46.15 6.14
N ARG A 535 -8.82 45.87 5.54
CA ARG A 535 -9.98 45.30 6.22
C ARG A 535 -10.48 44.07 5.46
N VAL A 536 -10.73 43.00 6.22
CA VAL A 536 -11.37 41.78 5.75
C VAL A 536 -12.73 41.65 6.40
N ARG A 537 -13.78 41.33 5.61
CA ARG A 537 -15.19 41.35 6.06
C ARG A 537 -15.43 40.58 7.37
N ARG A 538 -14.81 39.41 7.52
CA ARG A 538 -14.98 38.53 8.68
C ARG A 538 -14.03 38.82 9.85
N TYR A 539 -12.86 39.38 9.58
CA TYR A 539 -11.77 39.48 10.57
C TYR A 539 -11.46 40.91 10.99
N GLY A 540 -12.14 41.90 10.41
CA GLY A 540 -11.95 43.30 10.77
C GLY A 540 -10.69 43.89 10.13
N ALA A 541 -10.12 44.92 10.77
CA ALA A 541 -8.97 45.65 10.24
C ALA A 541 -7.65 45.02 10.70
N GLY A 542 -6.66 44.98 9.80
CA GLY A 542 -5.31 44.50 10.05
C GLY A 542 -4.31 45.22 9.17
N VAL A 543 -3.07 44.75 9.15
CA VAL A 543 -1.96 45.32 8.39
C VAL A 543 -1.35 44.24 7.51
N VAL A 544 -1.09 44.57 6.25
CA VAL A 544 -0.42 43.66 5.31
C VAL A 544 1.02 43.42 5.79
N GLU A 545 1.39 42.17 5.96
CA GLU A 545 2.73 41.75 6.35
C GLU A 545 3.51 41.18 5.17
N ALA A 546 2.83 40.49 4.24
CA ALA A 546 3.41 40.04 2.97
C ALA A 546 2.34 40.06 1.86
N VAL A 547 2.74 40.35 0.62
CA VAL A 547 1.84 40.39 -0.54
C VAL A 547 2.52 39.86 -1.80
N THR A 548 1.77 39.06 -2.57
CA THR A 548 2.10 38.57 -3.91
C THR A 548 0.89 38.76 -4.82
N ARG A 549 1.02 38.48 -6.13
CA ARG A 549 -0.10 38.61 -7.09
C ARG A 549 -1.32 37.76 -6.73
N GLU A 550 -1.13 36.64 -6.04
CA GLU A 550 -2.20 35.69 -5.71
C GLU A 550 -2.56 35.69 -4.22
N ARG A 551 -1.87 36.47 -3.38
CA ARG A 551 -1.96 36.29 -1.92
C ARG A 551 -1.60 37.52 -1.11
N VAL A 552 -2.30 37.73 0.00
CA VAL A 552 -2.02 38.76 1.01
C VAL A 552 -2.05 38.11 2.40
N ASP A 553 -0.94 38.22 3.14
CA ASP A 553 -0.84 37.81 4.54
C ASP A 553 -1.05 39.06 5.41
N ILE A 554 -2.01 39.01 6.35
CA ILE A 554 -2.48 40.15 7.16
C ILE A 554 -2.34 39.84 8.64
N ARG A 555 -1.67 40.75 9.37
CA ARG A 555 -1.58 40.75 10.83
C ARG A 555 -2.75 41.52 11.44
N PHE A 556 -3.49 40.90 12.36
CA PHE A 556 -4.60 41.53 13.07
C PHE A 556 -4.16 42.06 14.46
N PRO A 557 -4.91 42.99 15.06
CA PRO A 557 -4.58 43.56 16.37
C PRO A 557 -4.48 42.54 17.52
N ASN A 558 -5.09 41.36 17.36
CA ASN A 558 -5.00 40.25 18.31
C ASN A 558 -3.70 39.42 18.15
N GLY A 559 -2.80 39.78 17.23
CA GLY A 559 -1.55 39.07 16.95
C GLY A 559 -1.64 38.00 15.86
N ASP A 560 -2.85 37.63 15.41
CA ASP A 560 -3.04 36.59 14.40
C ASP A 560 -2.50 37.01 13.03
N LEU A 561 -1.76 36.10 12.39
CA LEU A 561 -1.44 36.19 10.96
C LEU A 561 -2.42 35.33 10.17
N ARG A 562 -3.14 35.92 9.21
CA ARG A 562 -4.05 35.16 8.34
C ARG A 562 -3.88 35.54 6.88
N ARG A 563 -4.15 34.56 6.02
CA ARG A 563 -3.88 34.61 4.58
C ARG A 563 -5.17 34.75 3.78
N PHE A 564 -5.17 35.65 2.81
CA PHE A 564 -6.33 35.98 1.97
C PHE A 564 -5.93 36.15 0.50
N LEU A 565 -6.90 36.01 -0.39
CA LEU A 565 -6.77 36.43 -1.79
C LEU A 565 -6.92 37.96 -1.88
N PRO A 566 -6.13 38.67 -2.72
CA PRO A 566 -6.15 40.13 -2.81
C PRO A 566 -7.55 40.75 -3.03
N GLY A 567 -8.40 40.07 -3.82
CA GLY A 567 -9.77 40.52 -4.09
C GLY A 567 -10.71 40.56 -2.87
N TYR A 568 -10.35 39.89 -1.77
CA TYR A 568 -11.15 39.84 -0.54
C TYR A 568 -10.64 40.81 0.55
N VAL A 569 -9.69 41.67 0.20
CA VAL A 569 -8.99 42.57 1.12
C VAL A 569 -9.19 44.01 0.66
N ARG A 570 -9.78 44.86 1.52
CA ARG A 570 -10.03 46.27 1.20
C ARG A 570 -8.99 47.17 1.87
N ARG A 571 -8.22 47.94 1.10
CA ARG A 571 -7.27 48.94 1.63
C ARG A 571 -8.00 50.02 2.44
N LEU A 572 -7.45 50.38 3.59
CA LEU A 572 -7.91 51.48 4.45
C LEU A 572 -7.05 52.71 4.22
N LYS A 573 -7.64 53.91 4.36
CA LYS A 573 -6.90 55.19 4.27
C LYS A 573 -5.95 55.43 5.45
N ARG A 574 -6.13 54.73 6.57
CA ARG A 574 -5.29 54.83 7.78
C ARG A 574 -4.95 53.44 8.29
N LYS A 575 -3.73 53.27 8.77
CA LYS A 575 -3.22 52.04 9.37
C LYS A 575 -3.88 51.82 10.74
N PRO A 576 -4.49 50.65 11.02
CA PRO A 576 -4.99 50.35 12.36
C PRO A 576 -3.81 50.18 13.35
N PRO A 577 -3.98 50.52 14.63
CA PRO A 577 -2.96 50.31 15.64
C PRO A 577 -2.69 48.80 15.79
N LEU A 578 -1.43 48.40 15.62
CA LEU A 578 -0.97 47.04 15.93
C LEU A 578 -0.34 47.03 17.33
N PRO A 579 -0.43 45.91 18.06
CA PRO A 579 0.39 45.73 19.26
C PRO A 579 1.89 45.82 18.87
N ALA A 580 2.69 46.40 19.77
CA ALA A 580 4.15 46.44 19.60
C ALA A 580 4.68 45.00 19.38
N ALA A 581 5.58 44.84 18.41
CA ALA A 581 6.20 43.55 18.15
C ALA A 581 6.87 43.03 19.43
N PRO A 582 6.77 41.74 19.78
CA PRO A 582 7.58 41.18 20.84
C PRO A 582 9.05 41.37 20.46
N GLU A 583 9.85 41.92 21.38
CA GLU A 583 11.29 42.09 21.21
C GLU A 583 11.92 40.77 20.76
N ALA A 584 12.61 40.81 19.63
CA ALA A 584 13.39 39.68 19.16
C ALA A 584 14.49 39.39 20.19
N GLN A 585 14.38 38.27 20.90
CA GLN A 585 15.50 37.72 21.64
C GLN A 585 16.67 37.52 20.66
N PRO A 586 17.85 38.11 20.89
CA PRO A 586 18.96 37.98 19.98
C PRO A 586 19.37 36.50 19.88
N LEU A 587 19.55 36.02 18.64
CA LEU A 587 20.20 34.76 18.36
C LEU A 587 21.54 34.75 19.10
N GLN A 588 21.75 33.78 19.99
CA GLN A 588 23.07 33.47 20.53
C GLN A 588 23.95 32.98 19.38
N THR A 589 24.69 33.93 18.80
CA THR A 589 25.80 33.69 17.89
C THR A 589 26.97 33.06 18.63
N GLU A 590 27.46 31.95 18.08
CA GLU A 590 28.87 31.53 18.03
C GLU A 590 29.74 31.81 19.28
N THR A 591 29.91 30.81 20.13
CA THR A 591 31.08 30.74 21.01
C THR A 591 32.30 30.37 20.16
N ARG A 592 33.02 31.40 19.69
CA ARG A 592 34.39 31.27 19.20
C ARG A 592 35.30 30.76 20.33
N LEU A 593 35.72 29.52 20.22
CA LEU A 593 36.95 29.03 20.84
C LEU A 593 38.14 29.71 20.14
N ARG A 594 38.83 30.59 20.88
CA ARG A 594 40.25 30.91 20.65
C ARG A 594 40.98 30.90 21.99
N THR A 595 41.68 29.78 22.20
CA THR A 595 43.03 29.59 22.76
C THR A 595 43.53 30.46 23.91
N PRO A 596 44.31 29.84 24.82
CA PRO A 596 45.73 30.17 24.82
C PRO A 596 46.65 28.95 24.80
N LEU A 597 47.65 29.01 23.93
CA LEU A 597 48.90 28.25 24.00
C LEU A 597 49.80 28.92 25.05
N ALA A 598 50.11 28.19 26.13
CA ALA A 598 51.30 28.27 26.99
C ALA A 598 51.06 27.26 28.12
N GLY A 599 51.92 26.31 28.46
CA GLY A 599 53.25 25.92 28.03
C GLY A 599 53.74 24.81 28.98
N SER A 600 54.84 24.19 28.59
CA SER A 600 55.80 23.46 29.44
C SER A 600 55.39 22.14 30.14
N ARG A 601 56.14 21.11 29.71
CA ARG A 601 56.52 19.83 30.34
C ARG A 601 55.61 18.63 30.10
#